data_AF-A0A450Z8S9-F1
#
_entry.id   AF-A0A450Z8S9-F1
#
_cell.length_a   1.000
_cell.length_b   1.000
_cell.length_c   1.000
_cell.angle_alpha   90.00
_cell.angle_beta   90.00
_cell.angle_gamma   90.00
#
_symmetry.space_group_name_H-M   'P 1'
#
loop_
_entity.id
_entity.type
_entity.pdbx_description
1 polymer ?
#
loop_
_entity_poly.entity_id
_entity_poly.type
_entity_poly.pdbx_seq_one_letter_code
_entity_poly.pdbx_strand_id
1 'polypeptide(L)'
;MSTIDTHSFVKGMKNAGMPENQAEALNDWLRKRDSDLATKSDLTALRTELKADFKALEGKFSVLEGKFSVLEGKFVGLEGKFAGLEGKFAGLDSKMDSMRWILAIIIVLLIIPLVLPLIKSA
;
A
#
# COMPACT_ATOMS: atom_id res chain seq x y z
N MET A 1 40.38 12.18 14.05
CA MET A 1 40.04 13.04 15.19
C MET A 1 41.25 13.95 15.41
N SER A 2 41.19 15.21 14.99
CA SER A 2 42.29 16.14 15.30
C SER A 2 42.07 16.56 16.75
N THR A 3 42.76 15.92 17.68
CA THR A 3 42.84 16.37 19.07
C THR A 3 43.36 17.79 19.05
N ILE A 4 42.46 18.76 19.24
CA ILE A 4 42.84 20.15 19.46
C ILE A 4 43.74 20.12 20.68
N ASP A 5 45.01 20.41 20.48
CA ASP A 5 46.02 20.36 21.52
C ASP A 5 45.75 21.51 22.49
N THR A 6 45.01 21.23 23.56
CA THR A 6 44.54 22.20 24.55
C THR A 6 45.66 23.08 25.08
N HIS A 7 46.83 22.49 25.29
CA HIS A 7 48.00 23.18 25.80
C HIS A 7 48.56 24.18 24.76
N SER A 8 48.61 23.78 23.49
CA SER A 8 49.02 24.66 22.40
C SER A 8 48.04 25.82 22.19
N PHE A 9 46.73 25.58 22.38
CA PHE A 9 45.68 26.59 22.28
C PHE A 9 45.78 27.65 23.39
N VAL A 10 45.86 27.23 24.65
CA VAL A 10 46.00 28.15 25.80
C VAL A 10 47.31 28.95 25.71
N LYS A 11 48.42 28.29 25.32
CA LYS A 11 49.70 28.96 25.13
C LYS A 11 49.68 30.00 24.00
N GLY A 12 48.99 29.71 22.90
CA GLY A 12 48.80 30.67 21.80
C GLY A 12 48.00 31.90 22.23
N MET A 13 46.96 31.69 23.03
CA MET A 13 46.11 32.76 23.57
C MET A 13 46.87 33.64 24.57
N LYS A 14 47.68 33.03 25.43
CA LYS A 14 48.59 33.73 26.34
C LYS A 14 49.61 34.60 25.58
N ASN A 15 50.19 34.05 24.51
CA ASN A 15 51.12 34.79 23.66
C ASN A 15 50.47 35.96 22.89
N ALA A 16 49.14 35.91 22.68
CA ALA A 16 48.35 36.99 22.10
C ALA A 16 47.95 38.07 23.13
N GLY A 17 48.42 37.96 24.38
CA GLY A 17 48.14 38.93 25.45
C GLY A 17 46.88 38.63 26.25
N MET A 18 46.24 37.46 26.07
CA MET A 18 45.08 37.06 26.86
C MET A 18 45.50 36.53 28.24
N PRO A 19 44.84 36.93 29.34
CA PRO A 19 45.05 36.33 30.65
C PRO A 19 44.78 34.82 30.66
N GLU A 20 45.63 34.05 31.34
CA GLU A 20 45.59 32.57 31.36
C GLU A 20 44.24 32.02 31.83
N ASN A 21 43.66 32.63 32.88
CA ASN A 21 42.35 32.26 33.42
C ASN A 21 41.20 32.45 32.40
N GLN A 22 41.31 33.41 31.48
CA GLN A 22 40.33 33.60 30.42
C GLN A 22 40.54 32.60 29.27
N ALA A 23 41.79 32.28 28.94
CA ALA A 23 42.13 31.30 27.92
C ALA A 23 41.69 29.87 28.32
N GLU A 24 41.85 29.50 29.60
CA GLU A 24 41.36 28.25 30.16
C GLU A 24 39.82 28.17 30.16
N ALA A 25 39.15 29.24 30.61
CA ALA A 25 37.69 29.30 30.60
C ALA A 25 37.10 29.18 29.19
N LEU A 26 37.74 29.79 28.19
CA LEU A 26 37.32 29.65 26.79
C LEU A 26 37.57 28.23 26.25
N ASN A 27 38.69 27.63 26.60
CA ASN A 27 39.01 26.26 26.22
C ASN A 27 38.00 25.25 26.80
N ASP A 28 37.62 25.40 28.06
CA ASP A 28 36.63 24.52 28.71
C ASP A 28 35.24 24.66 28.07
N TRP A 29 34.84 25.87 27.71
CA TRP A 29 33.59 26.10 26.97
C TRP A 29 33.62 25.49 25.56
N LEU A 30 34.74 25.65 24.83
CA LEU A 30 34.91 25.05 23.51
C LEU A 30 34.87 23.53 23.57
N ARG A 31 35.55 22.93 24.55
CA ARG A 31 35.57 21.47 24.75
C ARG A 31 34.18 20.92 25.04
N LYS A 32 33.41 21.61 25.88
CA LYS A 32 32.02 21.22 26.18
C LYS A 32 31.12 21.35 24.94
N ARG A 33 31.36 22.35 24.10
CA ARG A 33 30.61 22.49 22.85
C ARG A 33 31.00 21.43 21.82
N ASP A 34 32.29 21.13 21.67
CA ASP A 34 32.78 20.10 20.75
C ASP A 34 32.36 18.69 21.17
N SER A 35 32.18 18.42 22.48
CA SER A 35 31.61 17.14 22.94
C SER A 35 30.13 16.97 22.62
N ASP A 36 29.38 18.07 22.51
CA ASP A 36 27.94 18.04 22.24
C ASP A 36 27.62 18.06 20.72
N LEU A 37 28.63 18.31 19.87
CA LEU A 37 28.46 18.34 18.42
C LEU A 37 28.57 16.93 17.81
N ALA A 38 27.55 16.54 17.05
CA ALA A 38 27.60 15.33 16.23
C ALA A 38 28.79 15.41 15.25
N THR A 39 29.62 14.37 15.24
CA THR A 39 30.80 14.36 14.37
C THR A 39 30.38 14.13 12.92
N LYS A 40 31.25 14.49 11.97
CA LYS A 40 31.03 14.15 10.55
C LYS A 40 30.82 12.65 10.34
N SER A 41 31.45 11.82 11.18
CA SER A 41 31.28 10.36 11.17
C SER A 41 29.84 9.97 11.50
N ASP A 42 29.26 10.57 12.55
CA ASP A 42 27.88 10.29 12.96
C ASP A 42 26.89 10.69 11.87
N LEU A 43 27.10 11.86 11.23
CA LEU A 43 26.29 12.27 10.09
C LEU A 43 26.40 11.29 8.91
N THR A 44 27.60 10.77 8.63
CA THR A 44 27.77 9.78 7.54
C THR A 44 27.14 8.43 7.86
N ALA A 45 27.18 8.02 9.13
CA ALA A 45 26.51 6.81 9.59
C ALA A 45 24.99 6.95 9.43
N LEU A 46 24.43 8.05 9.93
CA LEU A 46 23.00 8.33 9.88
C LEU A 46 22.49 8.49 8.44
N ARG A 47 23.29 9.10 7.56
CA ARG A 47 23.01 9.16 6.11
C ARG A 47 22.95 7.77 5.48
N THR A 48 23.84 6.87 5.91
CA THR A 48 23.93 5.51 5.38
C THR A 48 22.75 4.67 5.85
N GLU A 49 22.37 4.80 7.12
CA GLU A 49 21.18 4.18 7.71
C GLU A 49 19.91 4.66 7.01
N LEU A 50 19.72 5.97 6.86
CA LEU A 50 18.58 6.52 6.12
C LEU A 50 18.51 5.98 4.68
N LYS A 51 19.66 5.86 4.01
CA LYS A 51 19.69 5.29 2.64
C LYS A 51 19.28 3.82 2.63
N ALA A 52 19.66 3.05 3.65
CA ALA A 52 19.25 1.67 3.80
C ALA A 52 17.74 1.57 4.06
N ASP A 53 17.19 2.42 4.93
CA ASP A 53 15.77 2.48 5.22
C ASP A 53 14.94 2.86 3.99
N PHE A 54 15.39 3.86 3.22
CA PHE A 54 14.74 4.22 1.96
C PHE A 54 14.72 3.06 0.98
N LYS A 55 15.82 2.31 0.85
CA LYS A 55 15.88 1.13 -0.02
C LYS A 55 14.97 0.00 0.48
N ALA A 56 14.87 -0.19 1.80
CA ALA A 56 13.95 -1.15 2.39
C ALA A 56 12.49 -0.75 2.13
N LEU A 57 12.18 0.55 2.20
CA LEU A 57 10.85 1.09 1.91
C LEU A 57 10.49 0.90 0.43
N GLU A 58 11.40 1.19 -0.49
CA GLU A 58 11.25 0.95 -1.93
C GLU A 58 10.94 -0.53 -2.22
N GLY A 59 11.67 -1.44 -1.58
CA GLY A 59 11.40 -2.88 -1.68
C GLY A 59 9.99 -3.26 -1.20
N LYS A 60 9.52 -2.69 -0.08
CA LYS A 60 8.15 -2.90 0.42
C LYS A 60 7.10 -2.37 -0.56
N PHE A 61 7.34 -1.21 -1.17
CA PHE A 61 6.45 -0.63 -2.18
C PHE A 61 6.35 -1.52 -3.42
N SER A 62 7.48 -2.03 -3.93
CA SER A 62 7.49 -2.96 -5.07
C SER A 62 6.71 -4.24 -4.79
N VAL A 63 6.85 -4.81 -3.58
CA VAL A 63 6.04 -5.97 -3.17
C VAL A 63 4.54 -5.63 -3.10
N LEU A 64 4.19 -4.44 -2.64
CA LEU A 64 2.80 -4.00 -2.55
C LEU A 64 2.19 -3.82 -3.96
N GLU A 65 2.94 -3.24 -4.88
CA GLU A 65 2.54 -3.09 -6.29
C GLU A 65 2.29 -4.44 -6.94
N GLY A 66 3.17 -5.43 -6.72
CA GLY A 66 2.97 -6.80 -7.18
C GLY A 66 1.70 -7.44 -6.62
N LYS A 67 1.39 -7.23 -5.33
CA LYS A 67 0.14 -7.71 -4.72
C LYS A 67 -1.09 -7.04 -5.34
N PHE A 68 -1.01 -5.75 -5.66
CA PHE A 68 -2.10 -5.02 -6.29
C PHE A 68 -2.38 -5.55 -7.70
N SER A 69 -1.34 -5.79 -8.50
CA SER A 69 -1.50 -6.40 -9.84
C SER A 69 -2.15 -7.79 -9.78
N VAL A 70 -1.78 -8.63 -8.80
CA VAL A 70 -2.44 -9.92 -8.58
C VAL A 70 -3.91 -9.75 -8.19
N LEU A 71 -4.23 -8.75 -7.38
CA LEU A 71 -5.61 -8.47 -6.97
C LEU A 71 -6.46 -7.99 -8.16
N GLU A 72 -5.91 -7.12 -9.00
CA GLU A 72 -6.54 -6.67 -10.24
C GLU A 72 -6.84 -7.85 -11.18
N GLY A 73 -5.87 -8.75 -11.38
CA GLY A 73 -6.10 -9.98 -12.15
C GLY A 73 -7.20 -10.88 -11.58
N LYS A 74 -7.31 -10.97 -10.25
CA LYS A 74 -8.41 -11.70 -9.59
C LYS A 74 -9.75 -11.02 -9.82
N PHE A 75 -9.80 -9.70 -9.83
CA PHE A 75 -11.03 -8.93 -10.07
C PHE A 75 -11.54 -9.15 -11.50
N VAL A 76 -10.67 -9.04 -12.50
CA VAL A 76 -10.98 -9.38 -13.90
C VAL A 76 -11.50 -10.82 -14.02
N GLY A 77 -10.86 -11.76 -13.32
CA GLY A 77 -11.31 -13.15 -13.27
C GLY A 77 -12.71 -13.33 -12.65
N LEU A 78 -13.07 -12.50 -11.66
CA LEU A 78 -14.40 -12.50 -11.06
C LEU A 78 -15.45 -11.88 -11.99
N GLU A 79 -15.13 -10.78 -12.67
CA GLU A 79 -15.99 -10.17 -13.68
C GLU A 79 -16.34 -11.17 -14.79
N GLY A 80 -15.34 -11.91 -15.30
CA GLY A 80 -15.58 -12.96 -16.29
C GLY A 80 -16.49 -14.09 -15.80
N LYS A 81 -16.36 -14.49 -14.52
CA LYS A 81 -17.27 -15.47 -13.91
C LYS A 81 -18.69 -14.93 -13.78
N PHE A 82 -18.85 -13.66 -13.43
CA PHE A 82 -20.15 -13.01 -13.30
C PHE A 82 -20.86 -12.92 -14.65
N ALA A 83 -20.16 -12.46 -15.70
CA ALA A 83 -20.68 -12.46 -17.07
C ALA A 83 -21.10 -13.88 -17.53
N GLY A 84 -20.31 -14.90 -17.18
CA GLY A 84 -20.67 -16.29 -17.44
C GLY A 84 -21.93 -16.77 -16.70
N LEU A 85 -22.16 -16.28 -15.47
CA LEU A 85 -23.38 -16.55 -14.72
C LEU A 85 -24.59 -15.82 -15.32
N GLU A 86 -24.45 -14.55 -15.70
CA GLU A 86 -25.49 -13.80 -16.39
C GLU A 86 -25.94 -14.50 -17.68
N GLY A 87 -24.99 -15.00 -18.50
CA GLY A 87 -25.30 -15.77 -19.70
C GLY A 87 -26.07 -17.06 -19.40
N LYS A 88 -25.73 -17.77 -18.31
CA LYS A 88 -26.47 -18.97 -17.87
C LYS A 88 -27.89 -18.62 -17.43
N PHE A 89 -28.07 -17.52 -16.70
CA PHE A 89 -29.39 -17.04 -16.28
C PHE A 89 -30.25 -16.65 -17.48
N ALA A 90 -29.71 -15.92 -18.45
CA ALA A 90 -30.43 -15.60 -19.69
C ALA A 90 -30.85 -16.86 -20.46
N GLY A 91 -29.97 -17.87 -20.52
CA GLY A 91 -30.30 -19.17 -21.12
C GLY A 91 -31.39 -19.94 -20.37
N LEU A 92 -31.42 -19.87 -19.03
CA LEU A 92 -32.49 -20.46 -18.22
C LEU A 92 -33.82 -19.74 -18.44
N ASP A 93 -33.79 -18.41 -18.51
CA ASP A 93 -34.97 -17.58 -18.74
C ASP A 93 -35.62 -17.92 -20.08
N SER A 94 -34.81 -18.04 -21.14
CA SER A 94 -35.26 -18.46 -22.47
C SER A 94 -35.89 -19.86 -22.48
N LYS A 95 -35.32 -20.81 -21.72
CA LYS A 95 -35.90 -22.15 -21.55
C LYS A 95 -37.22 -22.11 -20.79
N MET A 96 -37.31 -21.30 -19.75
CA MET A 96 -38.53 -21.12 -18.96
C MET A 96 -39.65 -20.54 -19.83
N ASP A 97 -39.36 -19.53 -20.64
CA ASP A 97 -40.32 -18.97 -21.59
C ASP A 97 -40.76 -19.99 -22.64
N SER A 98 -39.84 -20.78 -23.18
CA SER A 98 -40.18 -21.87 -24.10
C SER A 98 -41.13 -22.88 -23.45
N MET A 99 -40.88 -23.29 -22.20
CA MET A 99 -41.78 -24.17 -21.46
C MET A 99 -43.15 -23.53 -21.22
N ARG A 100 -43.20 -22.24 -20.88
CA ARG A 100 -44.48 -21.51 -20.69
C ARG A 100 -45.32 -21.53 -21.97
N TRP A 101 -44.72 -21.28 -23.13
CA TRP A 101 -45.40 -21.34 -24.42
C TRP A 101 -45.89 -22.76 -24.76
N ILE A 102 -45.07 -23.79 -24.53
CA ILE A 102 -45.45 -25.18 -24.77
C ILE A 102 -46.65 -25.57 -23.89
N LEU A 103 -46.62 -25.21 -22.60
CA LEU A 103 -47.72 -25.48 -21.68
C LEU A 103 -49.00 -24.74 -22.10
N ALA A 104 -48.90 -23.48 -22.55
CA ALA A 104 -50.05 -22.74 -23.07
C ALA A 104 -50.69 -23.44 -24.29
N ILE A 105 -49.87 -23.94 -25.22
CA ILE A 105 -50.34 -24.70 -26.38
C ILE A 105 -51.04 -26.00 -25.95
N ILE A 106 -50.46 -26.75 -25.01
CA ILE A 106 -51.04 -27.98 -24.47
C ILE A 106 -52.42 -27.72 -23.85
N ILE A 107 -52.55 -26.66 -23.05
CA ILE A 107 -53.83 -26.26 -22.44
C ILE A 107 -54.87 -25.99 -23.51
N VAL A 108 -54.51 -25.22 -24.55
CA VAL A 108 -55.42 -24.88 -25.65
C VAL A 108 -55.85 -26.11 -26.46
N LEU A 109 -54.91 -27.00 -26.79
CA LEU A 109 -55.19 -28.16 -27.64
C LEU A 109 -55.89 -29.31 -26.91
N LEU A 110 -55.57 -29.55 -25.64
CA LEU A 110 -56.05 -30.74 -24.93
C LEU A 110 -57.10 -30.44 -23.86
N ILE A 111 -56.93 -29.35 -23.09
CA ILE A 111 -57.80 -29.09 -21.93
C ILE A 111 -59.07 -28.35 -22.34
N ILE A 112 -58.95 -27.29 -23.14
CA ILE A 112 -60.12 -26.49 -23.58
C ILE A 112 -61.21 -27.35 -24.25
N PRO A 113 -60.92 -28.17 -25.29
CA PRO A 113 -61.97 -28.95 -25.96
C PRO A 113 -62.59 -30.02 -25.07
N LEU A 114 -61.88 -30.50 -24.05
CA LEU A 114 -62.40 -31.48 -23.09
C LEU A 114 -63.39 -30.84 -22.09
N VAL A 115 -63.11 -29.62 -21.62
CA VAL A 115 -63.91 -28.96 -20.58
C VAL A 115 -65.09 -28.15 -21.14
N LEU A 116 -64.95 -27.59 -22.36
CA LEU A 116 -66.00 -26.78 -23.01
C LEU A 116 -67.38 -27.48 -23.13
N PRO A 117 -67.50 -28.75 -23.56
CA PRO A 117 -68.78 -29.44 -23.63
C PRO A 117 -69.38 -29.76 -22.25
N LEU A 118 -68.55 -29.99 -21.22
CA LEU A 118 -69.03 -30.25 -19.85
C LEU A 118 -69.66 -29.00 -19.23
N ILE A 119 -69.09 -27.81 -19.49
CA ILE A 119 -69.65 -26.54 -19.00
C ILE A 119 -70.95 -26.20 -19.73
N LYS A 120 -71.06 -26.48 -21.03
CA LYS A 120 -72.29 -26.23 -21.80
C LYS A 120 -73.44 -27.17 -21.45
N SER A 121 -73.13 -28.31 -20.82
CA SER A 121 -74.12 -29.32 -20.42
C SER A 121 -74.54 -29.20 -18.95
N ALA A 122 -73.97 -28.26 -18.19
CA ALA A 122 -74.36 -27.88 -16.83
C ALA A 122 -75.17 -26.58 -16.85
#